data_AF-A0A0P9CTJ2-F1
#
_entry.id   AF-A0A0P9CTJ2-F1
#
_cell.length_a   1.000
_cell.length_b   1.000
_cell.length_c   1.000
_cell.angle_alpha   90.00
_cell.angle_beta   90.00
_cell.angle_gamma   90.00
#
_symmetry.space_group_name_H-M   'P 1'
#
loop_
_entity.id
_entity.type
_entity.pdbx_description
1 polymer ?
#
loop_
_entity_poly.entity_id
_entity_poly.type
_entity_poly.pdbx_seq_one_letter_code
_entity_poly.pdbx_strand_id
1 'polypeptide(L)' 'FSPRKQNLTLYVYGYLEQYADLLARLGKHTTGQGCLYIKRLAAVDQGVLRELLEESVARAAQESGEAGT' A
#
# COMPACT_ATOMS: atom_id res chain seq x y z
N PHE A 1 28.83 -2.67 0.80
CA PHE A 1 27.95 -1.95 -0.13
C PHE A 1 26.68 -2.78 -0.29
N SER A 2 25.54 -2.35 0.24
CA SER A 2 24.27 -3.04 -0.02
C SER A 2 23.72 -2.43 -1.30
N PRO A 3 23.78 -3.12 -2.46
CA PRO A 3 23.29 -2.59 -3.71
C PRO A 3 21.76 -2.64 -3.64
N ARG A 4 21.18 -1.69 -2.92
CA ARG A 4 19.73 -1.55 -2.80
C ARG A 4 19.24 -1.05 -4.14
N LYS A 5 18.84 -1.97 -4.99
CA LYS A 5 17.90 -1.71 -6.08
C LYS A 5 16.74 -0.93 -5.44
N GLN A 6 16.71 0.37 -5.66
CA GLN A 6 15.92 1.34 -4.90
C GLN A 6 14.44 1.05 -5.15
N ASN A 7 13.80 0.33 -4.23
CA ASN A 7 12.37 0.13 -4.22
C ASN A 7 11.77 1.14 -3.23
N LEU A 8 10.68 1.79 -3.64
CA LEU A 8 9.79 2.51 -2.74
C LEU A 8 9.06 1.45 -1.90
N THR A 9 9.14 1.58 -0.58
CA THR A 9 8.37 0.76 0.35
C THR A 9 7.20 1.60 0.84
N LEU A 10 5.99 1.09 0.67
CA LEU A 10 4.75 1.69 1.11
C LEU A 10 4.15 0.83 2.21
N TYR A 11 3.63 1.50 3.23
CA TYR A 11 2.83 0.91 4.28
C TYR A 11 1.42 1.47 4.17
N VAL A 12 0.46 0.56 4.24
CA VAL A 12 -0.98 0.89 4.30
C VAL A 12 -1.51 0.51 5.67
N TYR A 13 -2.65 1.07 6.02
CA TYR A 13 -3.34 0.75 7.24
C TYR A 13 -3.91 -0.67 7.19
N GLY A 14 -3.77 -1.45 8.27
CA GLY A 14 -4.26 -2.82 8.33
C GLY A 14 -3.44 -3.82 7.50
N TYR A 15 -4.11 -4.89 7.06
CA TYR A 15 -3.48 -6.03 6.35
C TYR A 15 -3.57 -5.86 4.84
N LEU A 16 -2.50 -6.17 4.10
CA LEU A 16 -2.44 -6.01 2.64
C LEU A 16 -3.49 -6.85 1.90
N GLU A 17 -3.89 -7.98 2.48
CA GLU A 17 -4.94 -8.87 2.00
C GLU A 17 -6.28 -8.15 1.86
N GLN A 18 -6.54 -7.10 2.66
CA GLN A 18 -7.75 -6.27 2.56
C GLN A 18 -7.78 -5.43 1.29
N TYR A 19 -6.64 -5.27 0.62
CA TYR A 19 -6.48 -4.50 -0.63
C TYR A 19 -6.20 -5.41 -1.83
N ALA A 20 -6.47 -6.73 -1.72
CA ALA A 20 -6.10 -7.71 -2.74
C ALA A 20 -6.57 -7.33 -4.16
N ASP A 21 -7.80 -6.81 -4.31
CA ASP A 21 -8.36 -6.39 -5.59
C ASP A 21 -7.63 -5.18 -6.19
N LEU A 22 -7.23 -4.23 -5.34
CA LEU A 22 -6.46 -3.05 -5.75
C LEU A 22 -5.03 -3.45 -6.13
N LEU A 23 -4.40 -4.34 -5.34
CA LEU A 23 -3.08 -4.87 -5.63
C LEU A 23 -3.07 -5.63 -6.98
N ALA A 24 -4.11 -6.41 -7.28
CA ALA A 24 -4.24 -7.11 -8.56
C ALA A 24 -4.27 -6.14 -9.77
N ARG A 25 -4.82 -4.94 -9.58
CA ARG A 25 -4.91 -3.88 -10.60
C ARG A 25 -3.70 -2.94 -10.62
N LEU A 26 -2.89 -2.91 -9.56
CA LEU A 26 -1.84 -1.91 -9.34
C LEU A 26 -0.69 -1.97 -10.37
N GLY A 27 -0.44 -3.12 -10.97
CA GLY A 27 0.69 -3.32 -11.87
C GLY A 27 1.91 -3.90 -11.16
N LYS A 28 3.14 -3.52 -11.56
CA LYS A 28 4.36 -4.23 -11.11
C LYS A 28 4.76 -3.85 -9.69
N HIS A 29 4.43 -4.73 -8.74
CA HIS A 29 4.77 -4.60 -7.34
C HIS A 29 5.20 -5.96 -6.75
N THR A 30 5.76 -5.94 -5.55
CA THR A 30 5.96 -7.14 -4.72
C THR A 30 5.49 -6.84 -3.30
N THR A 31 4.98 -7.84 -2.60
CA THR A 31 4.59 -7.72 -1.19
C THR A 31 5.56 -8.49 -0.29
N GLY A 32 5.69 -8.05 0.96
CA GLY A 32 6.45 -8.74 2.01
C GLY A 32 5.62 -8.87 3.29
N GLN A 33 6.28 -8.91 4.45
CA GLN A 33 5.65 -9.00 5.78
C GLN A 33 4.89 -7.70 6.12
N GLY A 34 3.75 -7.47 5.45
CA GLY A 34 2.91 -6.27 5.64
C GLY A 34 3.33 -5.03 4.84
N CYS A 35 4.27 -5.17 3.89
CA CYS A 35 4.81 -4.05 3.13
C CYS A 35 4.61 -4.23 1.62
N LEU A 36 4.31 -3.12 0.94
CA LEU A 36 4.20 -3.04 -0.51
C LEU A 36 5.48 -2.42 -1.08
N TYR A 37 6.09 -3.09 -2.06
CA TYR A 37 7.30 -2.62 -2.72
C TYR A 37 7.05 -2.28 -4.18
N ILE A 38 7.45 -1.08 -4.59
CA ILE A 38 7.33 -0.58 -5.96
C ILE A 38 8.68 -0.06 -6.42
N LYS A 39 9.17 -0.48 -7.59
CA LYS A 39 10.49 -0.05 -8.08
C LYS A 39 10.54 1.43 -8.48
N ARG A 40 9.45 1.95 -9.06
CA ARG A 40 9.26 3.34 -9.49
C ARG A 40 7.77 3.60 -9.72
N LEU A 41 7.30 4.82 -9.52
CA LEU A 41 5.87 5.16 -9.71
C LEU A 41 5.37 4.88 -11.13
N ALA A 42 6.21 5.05 -12.15
CA ALA A 42 5.85 4.72 -13.54
C ALA A 42 5.69 3.20 -13.82
N ALA A 43 5.97 2.32 -12.85
CA ALA A 43 5.78 0.88 -12.99
C ALA A 43 4.43 0.39 -12.47
N VAL A 44 3.63 1.28 -11.89
CA VAL A 44 2.30 1.01 -11.36
C VAL A 44 1.28 1.98 -11.93
N ASP A 45 0.02 1.59 -11.87
CA ASP A 45 -1.09 2.49 -12.17
C ASP A 45 -1.26 3.50 -11.02
N GLN A 46 -1.08 4.79 -11.31
CA GLN A 46 -1.15 5.85 -10.30
C GLN A 46 -2.59 6.12 -9.83
N GLY A 47 -3.60 5.81 -10.65
CA GLY A 47 -5.00 5.89 -10.25
C GLY A 47 -5.34 4.82 -9.22
N VAL A 48 -4.92 3.58 -9.49
CA VAL A 48 -5.09 2.48 -8.53
C VAL A 48 -4.27 2.71 -7.25
N LEU A 49 -3.04 3.24 -7.38
CA LEU A 49 -2.23 3.61 -6.21
C LEU A 49 -2.93 4.67 -5.35
N ARG A 50 -3.56 5.66 -5.96
CA ARG A 50 -4.34 6.68 -5.25
C ARG A 50 -5.53 6.06 -4.52
N GLU A 51 -6.32 5.24 -5.20
CA GLU A 51 -7.48 4.53 -4.64
C GLU A 51 -7.07 3.71 -3.40
N LEU A 52 -5.95 2.99 -3.48
CA LEU A 52 -5.38 2.23 -2.37
C LEU A 52 -4.97 3.10 -1.18
N LEU A 53 -4.37 4.27 -1.42
CA LEU A 53 -3.98 5.19 -0.34
C LEU A 53 -5.21 5.86 0.30
N GLU A 54 -6.22 6.20 -0.49
CA GLU A 54 -7.49 6.78 0.00
C GLU A 54 -8.23 5.78 0.90
N GLU A 55 -8.36 4.53 0.48
CA GLU A 55 -8.92 3.43 1.29
C GLU A 55 -8.13 3.23 2.60
N SER A 56 -6.80 3.27 2.52
CA SER A 56 -5.93 3.15 3.70
C SER A 56 -6.15 4.27 4.71
N VAL A 57 -6.26 5.52 4.25
CA VAL A 57 -6.51 6.67 5.14
C VAL A 57 -7.92 6.62 5.71
N ALA A 58 -8.92 6.24 4.91
CA ALA A 58 -10.30 6.11 5.36
C ALA A 58 -10.43 5.08 6.50
N ARG A 59 -9.76 3.93 6.39
CA ARG A 59 -9.74 2.89 7.44
C ARG A 59 -9.05 3.37 8.72
N ALA A 60 -7.92 4.05 8.59
CA ALA A 60 -7.23 4.65 9.73
C ALA A 60 -8.10 5.67 10.48
N ALA A 61 -8.90 6.44 9.74
CA ALA A 61 -9.83 7.41 10.33
C ALA A 61 -11.02 6.73 11.03
N GLN A 62 -11.50 5.59 10.52
CA GLN A 62 -12.59 4.83 11.14
C GLN A 62 -12.20 4.26 12.51
N GLU A 63 -10.98 3.71 12.65
CA GLU A 63 -10.51 3.14 13.94
C GLU A 63 -10.15 4.21 14.98
N SER A 64 -9.87 5.44 14.55
CA SER A 64 -9.68 6.59 15.46
C SER A 64 -10.97 6.98 16.19
N GLY A 65 -12.13 6.43 15.80
CA GLY A 65 -13.42 6.58 16.50
C GLY A 65 -13.69 5.53 17.59
N GLU A 66 -12.86 4.47 17.70
CA GLU A 66 -13.07 3.36 18.66
C GLU A 66 -11.98 3.25 19.74
N ALA A 67 -10.89 4.01 19.65
CA ALA A 67 -9.91 4.14 20.74
C ALA A 67 -10.38 5.14 21.82
N GLY A 68 -11.57 4.87 22.38
CA GLY A 68 -12.26 5.73 23.34
C GLY A 68 -13.39 5.01 24.07
N THR A 69 -13.16 3.80 24.55
CA THR A 69 -13.93 3.11 25.60
C THR A 69 -13.01 2.10 26.29
#